data_AF-A0A0N5A8J0-F1
#
_entry.id   AF-A0A0N5A8J0-F1
#
_cell.length_a   1.000
_cell.length_b   1.000
_cell.length_c   1.000
_cell.angle_alpha   90.00
_cell.angle_beta   90.00
_cell.angle_gamma   90.00
#
_symmetry.space_group_name_H-M   'P 1'
#
loop_
_entity.id
_entity.type
_entity.pdbx_description
1 polymer ?
#
loop_
_entity_poly.entity_id
_entity_poly.type
_entity_poly.pdbx_seq_one_letter_code
_entity_poly.pdbx_strand_id
1 'polypeptide(L)'
;MLKLAVLVLCLITLTYGHSITCGLCQSGLSHIVERMQNTPGALDELGSNVAVSCDEIPNKQQRIDCRKLMSNHFDEIFGSFVSNEKTRPAAMCEKLGYCP
;
A
#
# COMPACT_ATOMS: atom_id res chain seq x y z
N MET A 1 -17.60 -21.63 38.74
CA MET A 1 -17.88 -21.69 37.28
C MET A 1 -17.99 -20.29 36.65
N LEU A 2 -18.70 -19.35 37.27
CA LEU A 2 -18.82 -17.96 36.75
C LEU A 2 -17.49 -17.20 36.60
N LYS A 3 -16.55 -17.35 37.55
CA LYS A 3 -15.21 -16.74 37.47
C LYS A 3 -14.37 -17.24 36.29
N LEU A 4 -14.53 -18.51 35.91
CA LEU A 4 -13.81 -19.10 34.79
C LEU A 4 -14.38 -18.62 33.44
N ALA A 5 -15.70 -18.50 33.35
CA ALA A 5 -16.38 -17.95 32.17
C ALA A 5 -16.02 -16.47 31.93
N VAL A 6 -15.92 -15.66 32.99
CA VAL A 6 -15.48 -14.25 32.89
C VAL A 6 -14.01 -14.14 32.46
N LEU A 7 -13.14 -15.03 32.94
CA LEU A 7 -11.73 -15.07 32.54
C LEU A 7 -11.55 -15.48 31.06
N VAL A 8 -12.34 -16.45 30.61
CA VAL A 8 -12.36 -16.88 29.20
C VAL A 8 -12.93 -15.78 28.31
N LEU A 9 -14.03 -15.11 28.68
CA LEU A 9 -14.54 -13.97 27.94
C LEU A 9 -13.55 -12.80 27.91
N CYS A 10 -12.81 -12.54 28.98
CA CYS A 10 -11.79 -11.49 29.04
C CYS A 10 -10.55 -11.81 28.18
N LEU A 11 -10.16 -13.09 28.09
CA LEU A 11 -9.10 -13.54 27.17
C LEU A 11 -9.52 -13.41 25.70
N ILE A 12 -10.80 -13.65 25.39
CA ILE A 12 -11.36 -13.49 24.03
C ILE A 12 -11.46 -11.99 23.65
N THR A 13 -11.73 -11.10 24.59
CA THR A 13 -11.74 -9.65 24.32
C THR A 13 -10.34 -9.06 24.24
N LEU A 14 -9.34 -9.62 24.93
CA LEU A 14 -7.93 -9.19 24.85
C LEU A 14 -7.27 -9.56 23.51
N THR A 15 -7.74 -10.59 22.80
CA THR A 15 -7.26 -10.93 21.45
C THR A 15 -7.98 -10.16 20.34
N TYR A 16 -9.03 -9.39 20.69
CA TYR A 16 -9.80 -8.56 19.75
C TYR A 16 -9.26 -7.13 19.59
N GLY A 17 -8.03 -6.86 20.05
CA GLY A 17 -7.20 -5.78 19.51
C GLY A 17 -6.42 -6.33 18.33
N HIS A 18 -7.00 -6.30 17.13
CA HIS A 18 -6.47 -6.93 15.92
C HIS A 18 -5.12 -6.31 15.51
N SER A 19 -4.01 -6.78 16.09
CA SER A 19 -2.67 -6.50 15.56
C SER A 19 -2.57 -7.18 14.21
N ILE A 20 -2.51 -6.41 13.12
CA ILE A 20 -2.24 -6.93 11.77
C ILE A 20 -0.95 -7.75 11.86
N THR A 21 -1.01 -9.03 11.49
CA THR A 21 0.16 -9.91 11.52
C THR A 21 1.09 -9.63 10.33
N CYS A 22 2.37 -9.97 10.44
CA CYS A 22 3.32 -9.87 9.32
C CYS A 22 2.77 -10.53 8.05
N GLY A 23 2.23 -11.74 8.16
CA GLY A 23 1.65 -12.46 7.02
C GLY A 23 0.45 -11.76 6.41
N LEU A 24 -0.43 -11.16 7.23
CA LEU A 24 -1.57 -10.40 6.72
C LEU A 24 -1.13 -9.12 6.01
N CYS A 25 -0.12 -8.42 6.55
CA CYS A 25 0.45 -7.25 5.89
C CYS A 25 1.05 -7.60 4.52
N GLN A 26 1.90 -8.63 4.47
CA GLN A 26 2.60 -9.02 3.23
C GLN A 26 1.62 -9.53 2.18
N SER A 27 0.66 -10.38 2.58
CA SER A 27 -0.37 -10.89 1.68
C SER A 27 -1.29 -9.78 1.18
N GLY A 28 -1.73 -8.89 2.08
CA GLY A 28 -2.58 -7.76 1.73
C GLY A 28 -1.93 -6.81 0.73
N LEU A 29 -0.67 -6.42 0.97
CA LEU A 29 0.07 -5.58 0.04
C LEU A 29 0.36 -6.29 -1.29
N SER A 30 0.72 -7.57 -1.28
CA SER A 30 0.93 -8.35 -2.51
C SER A 30 -0.35 -8.43 -3.34
N HIS A 31 -1.49 -8.68 -2.71
CA HIS A 31 -2.78 -8.74 -3.37
C HIS A 31 -3.21 -7.37 -3.94
N ILE A 32 -2.90 -6.27 -3.25
CA ILE A 32 -3.11 -4.92 -3.79
C ILE A 32 -2.28 -4.73 -5.06
N VAL A 33 -0.98 -5.05 -5.02
CA VAL A 33 -0.09 -4.92 -6.19
C VAL A 33 -0.60 -5.76 -7.36
N GLU A 34 -0.93 -7.03 -7.11
CA GLU A 34 -1.48 -7.94 -8.11
C GLU A 34 -2.78 -7.38 -8.71
N ARG A 35 -3.69 -6.87 -7.88
CA ARG A 35 -4.95 -6.32 -8.36
C ARG A 35 -4.74 -5.06 -9.18
N MET A 36 -3.80 -4.18 -8.80
CA MET A 36 -3.47 -2.99 -9.58
C MET A 36 -2.90 -3.37 -10.96
N GLN A 37 -2.02 -4.37 -11.02
CA GLN A 37 -1.39 -4.82 -12.27
C GLN A 37 -2.36 -5.58 -13.20
N ASN A 38 -3.32 -6.30 -12.63
CA ASN A 38 -4.22 -7.17 -13.39
C ASN A 38 -5.61 -6.56 -13.66
N THR A 39 -5.90 -5.37 -13.13
CA THR A 39 -7.17 -4.68 -13.40
C THR A 39 -6.97 -3.69 -14.54
N PRO A 40 -7.65 -3.85 -15.70
CA PRO A 40 -7.54 -2.92 -16.81
C PRO A 40 -7.85 -1.49 -16.39
N GLY A 41 -6.97 -0.55 -16.71
CA GLY A 41 -7.11 0.88 -16.41
C GLY A 41 -6.82 1.29 -14.96
N ALA A 42 -6.54 0.36 -14.04
CA ALA A 42 -6.28 0.72 -12.64
C ALA A 42 -4.99 1.53 -12.46
N LEU A 43 -3.93 1.23 -13.22
CA LEU A 43 -2.70 2.01 -13.19
C LEU A 43 -2.86 3.36 -13.90
N ASP A 44 -3.65 3.44 -14.97
CA ASP A 44 -3.99 4.72 -15.63
C ASP A 44 -4.73 5.67 -14.67
N GLU A 45 -5.71 5.15 -13.93
CA GLU A 45 -6.46 5.90 -12.94
C GLU A 45 -5.54 6.35 -11.79
N LEU A 46 -4.73 5.44 -11.26
CA LEU A 46 -3.80 5.77 -10.19
C LEU A 46 -2.77 6.81 -10.65
N GLY A 47 -2.20 6.66 -11.84
CA GLY A 47 -1.25 7.59 -12.43
C GLY A 47 -1.85 8.97 -12.66
N SER A 48 -3.10 9.02 -13.11
CA SER A 48 -3.87 10.27 -13.26
C SER A 48 -4.09 10.97 -11.92
N ASN A 49 -4.42 10.22 -10.87
CA ASN A 49 -4.58 10.74 -9.52
C ASN A 49 -3.26 11.26 -8.95
N VAL A 50 -2.16 10.54 -9.14
CA VAL A 50 -0.81 10.99 -8.73
C VAL A 50 -0.36 12.22 -9.52
N ALA A 51 -0.72 12.32 -10.80
CA ALA A 51 -0.40 13.47 -11.64
C ALA A 51 -1.07 14.78 -11.18
N VAL A 52 -2.13 14.73 -10.36
CA VAL A 52 -2.72 15.93 -9.74
C VAL A 52 -1.69 16.63 -8.84
N SER A 53 -0.83 15.87 -8.14
CA SER A 53 0.23 16.44 -7.29
C SER A 53 1.24 17.26 -8.08
N CYS A 54 1.36 17.06 -9.41
CA CYS A 54 2.19 17.91 -10.25
C CYS A 54 1.72 19.37 -10.28
N ASP A 55 0.45 19.66 -9.97
CA ASP A 55 -0.09 21.03 -9.97
C ASP A 55 0.46 21.91 -8.85
N GLU A 56 1.06 21.30 -7.84
CA GLU A 56 1.72 22.04 -6.77
C GLU A 56 3.07 22.63 -7.24
N ILE A 57 3.62 22.16 -8.36
CA ILE A 57 4.90 22.62 -8.90
C ILE A 57 4.78 24.07 -9.42
N PRO A 58 5.45 25.07 -8.81
CA PRO A 58 5.27 26.48 -9.17
C PRO A 58 5.63 26.79 -10.62
N ASN A 59 6.65 26.13 -11.16
CA ASN A 59 7.10 26.33 -12.52
C ASN A 59 6.14 25.65 -13.53
N LYS A 60 5.63 26.44 -14.48
CA LYS A 60 4.67 25.96 -15.49
C LYS A 60 5.21 24.84 -16.37
N GLN A 61 6.48 24.94 -16.80
CA GLN A 61 7.06 23.94 -17.70
C GLN A 61 7.26 22.61 -16.96
N GLN A 62 7.82 22.66 -15.75
CA GLN A 62 8.01 21.47 -14.92
C GLN A 62 6.69 20.78 -14.56
N ARG A 63 5.61 21.54 -14.36
CA ARG A 63 4.26 20.99 -14.15
C ARG A 63 3.78 20.19 -15.36
N ILE A 64 3.94 20.75 -16.57
CA ILE A 64 3.59 20.06 -17.82
C ILE A 64 4.43 18.78 -17.97
N ASP A 65 5.73 18.87 -17.71
CA ASP A 65 6.65 17.74 -17.87
C ASP A 65 6.36 16.64 -16.82
N CYS A 66 6.06 17.01 -15.58
CA CYS A 66 5.62 16.09 -14.52
C CYS A 66 4.34 15.34 -14.92
N ARG A 67 3.33 16.07 -15.42
CA ARG A 67 2.07 15.46 -15.87
C ARG A 67 2.28 14.50 -17.04
N LYS A 68 3.15 14.86 -18.00
CA LYS A 68 3.54 13.97 -19.10
C LYS A 68 4.28 12.73 -18.61
N LEU A 69 5.22 12.89 -17.68
CA LEU A 69 5.97 11.78 -17.10
C LEU A 69 5.03 10.78 -16.44
N MET A 70 4.11 11.26 -15.58
CA MET A 70 3.12 10.39 -14.95
C MET A 70 2.21 9.75 -16.01
N SER A 71 1.62 10.51 -16.93
CA SER A 71 0.70 9.95 -17.93
C SER A 71 1.33 8.92 -18.87
N ASN A 72 2.63 9.04 -19.18
CA ASN A 72 3.27 8.17 -20.17
C ASN A 72 4.02 6.99 -19.55
N HIS A 73 4.46 7.12 -18.29
CA HIS A 73 5.40 6.18 -17.68
C HIS A 73 4.96 5.70 -16.29
N PHE A 74 3.72 5.99 -15.85
CA PHE A 74 3.28 5.57 -14.52
C PHE A 74 3.38 4.04 -14.32
N ASP A 75 3.04 3.25 -15.33
CA ASP A 75 3.14 1.79 -15.27
C ASP A 75 4.58 1.32 -15.00
N GLU A 76 5.56 1.91 -15.69
CA GLU A 76 6.99 1.61 -15.51
C GLU A 76 7.48 2.07 -14.13
N ILE A 77 7.03 3.25 -13.67
CA ILE A 77 7.35 3.80 -12.36
C ILE A 77 6.78 2.92 -11.25
N PHE A 78 5.52 2.52 -11.37
CA PHE A 78 4.84 1.64 -10.42
C PHE A 78 5.49 0.26 -10.39
N GLY A 79 5.78 -0.32 -11.56
CA GLY A 79 6.52 -1.58 -11.69
C GLY A 79 7.88 -1.51 -10.99
N SER A 80 8.64 -0.45 -11.24
CA SER A 80 9.93 -0.22 -10.58
C SER A 80 9.78 -0.07 -9.06
N PHE A 81 8.73 0.61 -8.61
CA PHE A 81 8.44 0.78 -7.18
C PHE A 81 8.10 -0.53 -6.50
N VAL A 82 7.23 -1.37 -7.07
CA VAL A 82 6.82 -2.63 -6.41
C VAL A 82 7.89 -3.71 -6.48
N SER A 83 8.79 -3.65 -7.48
CA SER A 83 9.92 -4.57 -7.61
C SER A 83 11.17 -4.14 -6.84
N ASN A 84 11.24 -2.88 -6.37
CA ASN A 84 12.40 -2.39 -5.64
C ASN A 84 12.49 -3.04 -4.24
N GLU A 85 13.71 -3.42 -3.85
CA GLU A 85 13.99 -4.16 -2.63
C GLU A 85 13.56 -3.44 -1.34
N LYS A 86 13.42 -2.11 -1.37
CA LYS A 86 13.07 -1.26 -0.23
C LYS A 86 11.58 -0.93 -0.14
N THR A 87 10.82 -1.19 -1.21
CA THR A 87 9.39 -0.81 -1.33
C THR A 87 8.50 -1.98 -1.71
N ARG A 88 9.06 -3.15 -2.02
CA ARG A 88 8.32 -4.42 -2.11
C ARG A 88 7.50 -4.69 -0.84
N PRO A 89 6.39 -5.44 -0.93
CA PRO A 89 5.49 -5.73 0.20
C PRO A 89 6.20 -6.13 1.50
N ALA A 90 7.18 -7.02 1.43
CA ALA A 90 7.93 -7.46 2.62
C ALA A 90 8.70 -6.31 3.30
N ALA A 91 9.49 -5.54 2.54
CA ALA A 91 10.23 -4.39 3.06
C ALA A 91 9.32 -3.29 3.60
N MET A 92 8.15 -3.10 2.97
CA MET A 92 7.13 -2.17 3.46
C MET A 92 6.55 -2.63 4.81
N CYS A 93 6.27 -3.92 4.98
CA CYS A 93 5.76 -4.46 6.24
C CYS A 93 6.80 -4.44 7.38
N GLU A 94 8.08 -4.62 7.07
CA GLU A 94 9.19 -4.38 8.01
C GLU A 94 9.21 -2.93 8.46
N LYS A 95 9.17 -1.99 7.50
CA LYS A 95 9.18 -0.54 7.78
C LYS A 95 7.98 -0.08 8.61
N LEU A 96 6.82 -0.70 8.41
CA LEU A 96 5.60 -0.40 9.17
C LEU A 96 5.56 -1.08 10.55
N GLY A 97 6.55 -1.92 10.87
CA GLY A 97 6.62 -2.62 12.17
C GLY A 97 5.71 -3.84 12.28
N TYR A 98 5.16 -4.34 11.16
CA TYR A 98 4.35 -5.56 11.13
C TYR A 98 5.20 -6.82 10.99
N CYS A 99 6.40 -6.70 10.41
CA CYS A 99 7.38 -7.77 10.28
C CYS A 99 8.70 -7.39 11.00
N PRO A 100 9.42 -8.38 11.55
CA PRO A 100 10.76 -8.17 12.09
C PRO A 100 11.78 -7.84 11.01
#